data_AF-A0AAU6A5P1-F1
#
_entry.id   AF-A0AAU6A5P1-F1
#
_cell.length_a   1.000
_cell.length_b   1.000
_cell.length_c   1.000
_cell.angle_alpha   90.00
_cell.angle_beta   90.00
_cell.angle_gamma   90.00
#
_symmetry.space_group_name_H-M   'P 1'
#
loop_
_entity.id
_entity.type
_entity.pdbx_description
1 polymer ?
#
loop_
_entity_poly.entity_id
_entity_poly.type
_entity_poly.pdbx_seq_one_letter_code
_entity_poly.pdbx_strand_id
1 'polypeptide(L)'
;MGCKAHLSESCDEGLPHVVTDVHTTGATGPDVTATTAIQDRLIARGLARGEHLMDAGYPSAEVIAASVRRGITLIVPVIVSTSRNARAGTQLCPGDFPGIFR
;
A
#
# COMPACT_ATOMS: atom_id res chain seq x y z
N MET A 1 -16.31 20.95 -1.43
CA MET A 1 -15.99 19.53 -1.18
C MET A 1 -14.90 19.13 -2.17
N GLY A 2 -13.81 18.52 -1.70
CA GLY A 2 -12.69 18.08 -2.55
C GLY A 2 -12.65 16.56 -2.71
N CYS A 3 -11.99 16.09 -3.76
CA CYS A 3 -11.75 14.67 -4.03
C CYS A 3 -10.25 14.41 -4.18
N LYS A 4 -9.84 13.15 -4.01
CA LYS A 4 -8.50 12.68 -4.32
C LYS A 4 -8.56 11.41 -5.15
N ALA A 5 -7.55 11.21 -5.98
CA ALA A 5 -7.39 10.02 -6.80
C ALA A 5 -6.22 9.18 -6.27
N HIS A 6 -6.45 7.88 -6.15
CA HIS A 6 -5.44 6.86 -5.95
C HIS A 6 -5.20 6.22 -7.32
N LEU A 7 -3.96 6.28 -7.80
CA LEU A 7 -3.57 5.69 -9.08
C LEU A 7 -2.79 4.41 -8.83
N SER A 8 -2.98 3.43 -9.70
CA SER A 8 -2.13 2.24 -9.76
C SER A 8 -1.46 2.16 -11.11
N GLU A 9 -0.19 1.78 -11.09
CA GLU A 9 0.63 1.49 -12.26
C GLU A 9 1.19 0.07 -12.14
N SER A 10 1.70 -0.48 -13.24
CA SER A 10 2.36 -1.79 -13.24
C SER A 10 3.64 -1.71 -14.04
N CYS A 11 4.69 -2.39 -13.57
CA CYS A 11 5.97 -2.49 -14.26
C CYS A 11 6.19 -3.97 -14.61
N ASP A 12 5.82 -4.33 -15.84
CA ASP A 12 5.88 -5.71 -16.34
C ASP A 12 6.95 -5.87 -17.41
N GLU A 13 7.45 -7.10 -17.59
CA GLU A 13 8.37 -7.42 -18.69
C GLU A 13 7.70 -7.11 -20.03
N GLY A 14 8.04 -5.96 -20.62
CA GLY A 14 7.62 -5.58 -21.95
C GLY A 14 7.16 -4.14 -22.13
N LEU A 15 6.68 -3.43 -21.09
CA LEU A 15 6.44 -1.97 -21.05
C LEU A 15 5.76 -1.59 -19.70
N PRO A 16 6.08 -0.42 -19.11
CA PRO A 16 5.35 0.08 -17.95
C PRO A 16 3.91 0.47 -18.32
N HIS A 17 2.93 -0.06 -17.58
CA HIS A 17 1.54 0.37 -17.64
C HIS A 17 1.34 1.53 -16.66
N VAL A 18 1.46 2.76 -17.18
CA VAL A 18 1.48 4.00 -16.37
C VAL A 18 0.22 4.21 -15.53
N VAL A 19 -0.95 3.78 -16.02
CA VAL A 19 -2.20 3.79 -15.23
C VAL A 19 -3.02 2.55 -15.55
N THR A 20 -3.14 1.64 -14.57
CA THR A 20 -3.98 0.43 -14.62
C THR A 20 -5.28 0.60 -13.85
N ASP A 21 -5.31 1.55 -12.90
CA ASP A 21 -6.46 1.81 -12.06
C ASP A 21 -6.53 3.26 -11.59
N VAL A 22 -7.74 3.79 -11.51
CA VAL A 22 -8.03 5.07 -10.84
C VAL A 22 -9.16 4.85 -9.85
N HIS A 23 -8.90 5.13 -8.58
CA HIS A 23 -9.90 5.08 -7.51
C HIS A 23 -10.05 6.48 -6.91
N THR A 24 -11.26 7.02 -6.89
CA THR A 24 -11.51 8.38 -6.39
C THR A 24 -12.25 8.31 -5.07
N THR A 25 -11.72 8.97 -4.05
CA THR A 25 -12.35 9.09 -2.73
C THR A 25 -12.54 10.56 -2.36
N GLY A 26 -13.35 10.82 -1.32
CA GLY A 26 -13.42 12.16 -0.73
C GLY A 26 -12.06 12.57 -0.17
N ALA A 27 -11.67 13.83 -0.36
CA ALA A 27 -10.34 14.31 0.03
C ALA A 27 -10.02 14.11 1.54
N THR A 28 -11.04 14.05 2.39
CA THR A 28 -10.91 13.87 3.84
C THR A 28 -10.83 12.41 4.31
N GLY A 29 -11.09 11.43 3.43
CA GLY A 29 -11.01 10.01 3.79
C GLY A 29 -9.56 9.58 4.00
N PRO A 30 -9.22 8.65 4.91
CA PRO A 30 -7.85 8.14 5.04
C PRO A 30 -7.44 7.26 3.84
N ASP A 31 -6.18 7.34 3.37
CA ASP A 31 -5.70 6.61 2.19
C ASP A 31 -5.76 5.08 2.35
N VAL A 32 -5.49 4.56 3.56
CA VAL A 32 -5.64 3.15 3.94
C VAL A 32 -6.98 2.53 3.54
N THR A 33 -8.06 3.32 3.49
CA THR A 33 -9.40 2.81 3.15
C THR A 33 -9.56 2.45 1.67
N ALA A 34 -8.71 2.98 0.79
CA ALA A 34 -8.75 2.73 -0.64
C ALA A 34 -8.09 1.41 -1.04
N THR A 35 -7.11 0.93 -0.26
CA THR A 35 -6.20 -0.16 -0.64
C THR A 35 -6.93 -1.44 -1.01
N THR A 36 -7.88 -1.88 -0.18
CA THR A 36 -8.61 -3.14 -0.38
C THR A 36 -9.42 -3.12 -1.68
N ALA A 37 -10.15 -2.04 -1.94
CA ALA A 37 -10.98 -1.92 -3.14
C ALA A 37 -10.14 -1.91 -4.43
N ILE A 38 -8.97 -1.26 -4.38
CA ILE A 38 -8.01 -1.23 -5.50
C ILE A 38 -7.47 -2.64 -5.76
N GLN A 39 -7.03 -3.35 -4.72
CA GLN A 39 -6.51 -4.71 -4.85
C GLN A 39 -7.56 -5.67 -5.41
N ASP A 40 -8.79 -5.66 -4.89
CA ASP A 40 -9.87 -6.53 -5.37
C ASP A 40 -10.15 -6.28 -6.86
N ARG A 41 -10.14 -5.02 -7.30
CA ARG A 41 -10.33 -4.64 -8.70
C ARG A 41 -9.16 -5.04 -9.59
N LEU A 42 -7.92 -4.93 -9.12
CA LEU A 42 -6.74 -5.42 -9.84
C LEU A 42 -6.78 -6.95 -10.00
N ILE A 43 -7.15 -7.68 -8.95
CA ILE A 43 -7.29 -9.15 -8.98
C ILE A 43 -8.37 -9.56 -9.99
N ALA A 44 -9.54 -8.91 -9.93
CA ALA A 44 -10.64 -9.21 -10.84
C ALA A 44 -10.28 -9.03 -12.32
N ARG A 45 -9.32 -8.15 -12.64
CA ARG A 45 -8.82 -7.91 -14.00
C ARG A 45 -7.60 -8.75 -14.38
N GLY A 46 -7.10 -9.60 -13.48
CA GLY A 46 -5.85 -10.34 -13.69
C GLY A 46 -4.61 -9.44 -13.74
N LEU A 47 -4.68 -8.25 -13.12
CA LEU A 47 -3.60 -7.26 -13.06
C LEU A 47 -2.95 -7.18 -11.68
N ALA A 48 -3.35 -8.03 -10.74
CA ALA A 48 -2.72 -8.10 -9.42
C ALA A 48 -1.35 -8.78 -9.55
N ARG A 49 -0.30 -7.99 -9.36
CA ARG A 49 1.07 -8.50 -9.24
C ARG A 49 1.31 -8.96 -7.80
N GLY A 50 2.25 -9.89 -7.62
CA GLY A 50 2.55 -10.44 -6.29
C GLY A 50 3.15 -9.42 -5.31
N GLU A 51 3.64 -8.29 -5.81
CA GLU A 51 4.27 -7.23 -5.03
C GLU A 51 3.62 -5.89 -5.34
N HIS A 52 3.26 -5.15 -4.30
CA HIS A 52 2.66 -3.82 -4.43
C HIS A 52 3.49 -2.81 -3.62
N LEU A 53 4.10 -1.86 -4.32
CA LEU A 53 4.78 -0.71 -3.71
C LEU A 53 3.74 0.35 -3.37
N MET A 54 3.66 0.79 -2.11
CA MET A 54 2.69 1.81 -1.68
C MET A 54 3.33 2.90 -0.83
N ASP A 55 2.74 4.08 -0.86
CA ASP A 55 3.09 5.16 0.07
C ASP A 55 2.73 4.77 1.52
N ALA A 56 3.44 5.39 2.45
CA ALA A 56 3.37 5.08 3.87
C ALA A 56 2.02 5.42 4.53
N GLY A 57 1.13 6.16 3.84
CA GLY A 57 -0.26 6.39 4.27
C GLY A 57 -1.27 5.26 3.96
N TYR A 58 -0.90 4.29 3.12
CA TYR A 58 -1.76 3.16 2.73
C TYR A 58 -1.73 1.91 3.63
N PRO A 59 -0.61 1.53 4.28
CA PRO A 59 -0.59 0.32 5.10
C PRO A 59 -1.30 0.49 6.45
N SER A 60 -1.94 -0.59 6.90
CA SER A 60 -2.37 -0.83 8.29
C SER A 60 -2.29 -2.32 8.58
N ALA A 61 -2.35 -2.72 9.86
CA ALA A 61 -2.30 -4.15 10.22
C ALA A 61 -3.39 -4.97 9.52
N GLU A 62 -4.61 -4.42 9.40
CA GLU A 62 -5.71 -5.08 8.70
C GLU A 62 -5.45 -5.20 7.20
N VAL A 63 -5.00 -4.11 6.56
CA VAL A 63 -4.67 -4.09 5.13
C VAL A 63 -3.53 -5.06 4.81
N ILE A 64 -2.49 -5.12 5.65
CA ILE A 64 -1.38 -6.06 5.51
C ILE A 64 -1.89 -7.50 5.58
N ALA A 65 -2.65 -7.84 6.64
CA ALA A 65 -3.20 -9.19 6.79
C ALA A 65 -4.12 -9.57 5.62
N ALA A 66 -4.91 -8.62 5.12
CA ALA A 66 -5.80 -8.84 4.00
C ALA A 66 -5.06 -8.96 2.65
N SER A 67 -3.93 -8.27 2.48
CA SER A 67 -3.06 -8.37 1.29
C SER A 67 -2.38 -9.73 1.24
N VAL A 68 -1.85 -10.21 2.36
CA VAL A 68 -1.22 -11.54 2.47
C VAL A 68 -2.22 -12.65 2.09
N ARG A 69 -3.48 -12.55 2.54
CA ARG A 69 -4.54 -13.50 2.15
C ARG A 69 -4.84 -13.50 0.66
N ARG A 70 -4.56 -12.41 -0.05
CA ARG A 70 -4.69 -12.28 -1.51
C ARG A 70 -3.44 -12.72 -2.27
N GLY A 71 -2.39 -13.14 -1.57
CA GLY A 71 -1.09 -13.45 -2.19
C GLY A 71 -0.30 -12.20 -2.60
N ILE A 72 -0.59 -11.05 -1.99
CA ILE A 72 0.06 -9.77 -2.28
C ILE A 72 1.03 -9.41 -1.14
N THR A 73 2.30 -9.23 -1.48
CA THR A 73 3.34 -8.67 -0.63
C THR A 73 3.28 -7.15 -0.72
N LEU A 74 3.13 -6.47 0.41
CA LEU A 74 3.20 -5.01 0.47
C LEU A 74 4.64 -4.58 0.74
N ILE A 75 5.16 -3.72 -0.13
CA ILE A 75 6.42 -3.02 0.05
C ILE A 75 6.08 -1.58 0.38
N VAL A 76 6.34 -1.15 1.60
CA VAL A 76 5.94 0.18 2.10
C VAL A 76 7.06 0.82 2.90
N PRO A 77 7.25 2.15 2.79
CA PRO A 77 8.18 2.85 3.67
C PRO A 77 7.74 2.72 5.13
N VAL A 78 8.69 2.45 6.02
CA VAL A 78 8.43 2.40 7.46
C VAL A 78 8.36 3.84 7.99
N ILE A 79 7.19 4.25 8.48
CA ILE A 79 7.08 5.51 9.24
C ILE A 79 7.53 5.25 10.68
N VAL A 80 8.72 5.72 11.01
CA VAL A 80 9.14 5.85 12.41
C VAL A 80 8.44 7.05 13.03
N SER A 81 7.47 6.80 13.92
CA SER A 81 6.86 7.82 14.77
C SER A 81 7.91 8.43 15.71
N THR A 82 8.27 9.70 15.52
CA THR A 82 9.16 10.43 16.45
C THR A 82 8.38 11.27 17.46
N SER A 83 7.09 10.99 17.64
CA SER A 83 6.22 11.80 18.50
C SER A 83 6.57 11.67 19.98
N ARG A 84 6.34 12.74 20.76
CA ARG A 84 6.56 12.79 22.23
C ARG A 84 5.75 11.74 23.01
N ASN A 85 4.74 11.16 22.37
CA ASN A 85 3.84 10.14 22.91
C ASN A 85 4.18 8.74 22.40
N ALA A 86 5.26 8.59 21.64
CA ALA A 86 5.74 7.30 21.16
C ALA A 86 6.02 6.41 22.38
N ARG A 87 5.13 5.44 22.62
CA ARG A 87 5.32 4.44 23.66
C ARG A 87 6.37 3.46 23.16
N ALA A 88 7.42 3.27 23.96
CA ALA A 88 8.44 2.27 23.68
C ALA A 88 7.77 0.89 23.51
N GLY A 89 7.95 0.26 22.35
CA GLY A 89 7.47 -1.09 22.05
C GLY A 89 6.29 -1.22 21.07
N THR A 90 5.72 -0.13 20.54
CA THR A 90 4.65 -0.21 19.49
C THR A 90 5.10 0.29 18.12
N GLN A 91 6.40 0.58 17.97
CA GLN A 91 6.97 1.15 16.76
C GLN A 91 7.87 0.14 16.07
N LEU A 92 7.68 0.00 14.76
CA LEU A 92 8.55 -0.80 13.90
C LEU A 92 9.95 -0.16 13.91
N CYS A 93 10.94 -0.90 14.41
CA CYS A 93 12.32 -0.44 14.42
C CYS A 93 12.94 -0.72 13.05
N PRO A 94 13.78 0.18 12.50
CA PRO A 94 14.46 -0.06 11.23
C PRO A 94 15.31 -1.35 11.19
N GLY A 95 15.68 -1.90 12.34
CA GLY A 95 16.40 -3.16 12.47
C GLY A 95 15.55 -4.43 12.36
N ASP A 96 14.22 -4.31 12.27
CA ASP A 96 13.30 -5.46 12.28
C ASP A 96 13.14 -6.13 10.90
N PHE A 97 13.73 -5.55 9.83
CA PHE A 97 13.59 -6.04 8.45
C PHE A 97 14.95 -6.18 7.72
N PRO A 98 15.73 -7.24 8.02
CA PRO A 98 16.92 -7.53 7.23
C PRO A 98 16.51 -8.07 5.83
N GLY A 99 16.74 -7.29 4.76
CA GLY A 99 16.86 -7.83 3.39
C GLY A 99 15.80 -7.47 2.34
N ILE A 100 15.06 -6.36 2.44
CA ILE A 100 13.94 -6.05 1.52
C ILE A 100 14.34 -5.45 0.15
N PHE A 101 15.62 -5.21 -0.12
CA PHE A 101 16.07 -4.87 -1.48
C PHE A 101 17.30 -5.70 -1.83
N ARG A 102 17.11 -6.70 -2.70
CA ARG A 102 18.19 -7.26 -3.50
C ARG A 102 17.87 -7.02 -4.97
#